data_AF-A0A5J4KWK3-F1
#
_entry.id   AF-A0A5J4KWK3-F1
#
_cell.length_a   1.000
_cell.length_b   1.000
_cell.length_c   1.000
_cell.angle_alpha   90.00
_cell.angle_beta   90.00
_cell.angle_gamma   90.00
#
_symmetry.space_group_name_H-M   'P 1'
#
loop_
_entity.id
_entity.type
_entity.pdbx_description
1 polymer ?
#
loop_
_entity_poly.entity_id
_entity_poly.type
_entity_poly.pdbx_seq_one_letter_code
_entity_poly.pdbx_strand_id
1 'polypeptide(L)'
;MYSGELTKTPPQREQPRHIGLIIGMNQYQDSTFRPLQSAENDARALAQWLVNNKGGKWSPPDVQLVQGQHATRELIESLITQICLHKAEEGDSILLYFAGHAFVDERSGEGYLAFNNSRYQDPSTCLSLHSFSQHVLTQSRAAQILCIFDCFQTGPVWNMRRTSPYDSKPLLGSAVLGLLQTFPNRLFLSSCRGNEQARETSEHGIGPLVHSIIMGLGGPAVDPTTG
;
A
#
# COMPACT_ATOMS: atom_id res chain seq x y z
N MET A 1 22.51 -54.19 -1.25
CA MET A 1 23.38 -53.13 -0.74
C MET A 1 22.93 -51.81 -1.35
N TYR A 2 22.67 -50.83 -0.47
CA TYR A 2 22.40 -49.40 -0.70
C TYR A 2 21.26 -48.97 -1.62
N SER A 3 20.08 -48.85 -1.02
CA SER A 3 19.09 -47.81 -1.36
C SER A 3 19.53 -46.50 -0.70
N GLY A 4 19.59 -45.41 -1.47
CA GLY A 4 19.87 -44.07 -0.95
C GLY A 4 19.03 -43.05 -1.69
N GLU A 5 17.80 -42.83 -1.24
CA GLU A 5 17.02 -41.66 -1.63
C GLU A 5 17.69 -40.42 -1.03
N LEU A 6 18.29 -39.60 -1.89
CA LEU A 6 18.72 -38.26 -1.55
C LEU A 6 17.48 -37.36 -1.50
N THR A 7 16.77 -37.36 -0.37
CA THR A 7 15.83 -36.30 -0.03
C THR A 7 16.63 -35.02 0.21
N LYS A 8 16.80 -34.23 -0.86
CA LYS A 8 17.24 -32.84 -0.73
C LYS A 8 16.13 -32.07 -0.02
N THR A 9 16.21 -32.00 1.30
CA THR A 9 15.46 -31.03 2.08
C THR A 9 15.82 -29.64 1.54
N PRO A 10 14.86 -28.83 1.06
CA PRO A 10 15.15 -27.47 0.67
C PRO A 10 15.74 -26.72 1.88
N PRO A 11 16.71 -25.81 1.68
CA PRO A 11 17.36 -25.12 2.79
C PRO A 11 16.30 -24.41 3.63
N GLN A 12 16.23 -24.73 4.92
CA GLN A 12 15.40 -24.00 5.88
C GLN A 12 15.90 -22.55 5.92
N ARG A 13 15.05 -21.58 5.56
CA ARG A 13 15.37 -20.16 5.68
C ARG A 13 15.40 -19.79 7.16
N GLU A 14 16.54 -19.28 7.63
CA GLU A 14 16.78 -19.05 9.05
C GLU A 14 16.12 -17.79 9.62
N GLN A 15 15.62 -16.85 8.79
CA GLN A 15 14.97 -15.63 9.29
C GLN A 15 13.76 -15.16 8.46
N PRO A 16 12.70 -14.64 9.12
CA PRO A 16 11.57 -13.96 8.47
C PRO A 16 12.03 -12.83 7.55
N ARG A 17 11.48 -12.74 6.33
CA ARG A 17 11.77 -11.63 5.43
C ARG A 17 10.72 -10.53 5.53
N HIS A 18 11.16 -9.30 5.29
CA HIS A 18 10.28 -8.18 5.03
C HIS A 18 10.27 -7.86 3.55
N ILE A 19 9.11 -7.96 2.91
CA ILE A 19 8.91 -7.75 1.48
C ILE A 19 8.08 -6.49 1.28
N GLY A 20 8.61 -5.52 0.53
CA GLY A 20 7.96 -4.23 0.28
C GLY A 20 7.58 -4.05 -1.19
N LEU A 21 6.35 -3.63 -1.45
CA LEU A 21 5.94 -3.03 -2.73
C LEU A 21 5.48 -1.60 -2.45
N ILE A 22 6.25 -0.64 -2.95
CA ILE A 22 6.09 0.78 -2.68
C ILE A 22 5.73 1.47 -3.99
N ILE A 23 4.55 2.08 -4.03
CA ILE A 23 3.93 2.59 -5.25
C ILE A 23 3.63 4.06 -5.05
N GLY A 24 4.02 4.90 -6.02
CA GLY A 24 3.68 6.31 -5.99
C GLY A 24 3.60 6.92 -7.38
N MET A 25 2.53 7.63 -7.71
CA MET A 25 2.40 8.30 -9.01
C MET A 25 1.77 9.68 -8.89
N ASN A 26 2.40 10.64 -9.56
CA ASN A 26 1.93 12.03 -9.60
C ASN A 26 1.07 12.34 -10.83
N GLN A 27 1.26 11.61 -11.93
CA GLN A 27 0.64 11.90 -13.22
C GLN A 27 -0.27 10.75 -13.68
N TYR A 28 -1.38 11.13 -14.31
CA TYR A 28 -2.43 10.22 -14.79
C TYR A 28 -2.79 10.59 -16.23
N GLN A 29 -3.17 9.59 -17.02
CA GLN A 29 -3.60 9.79 -18.41
C GLN A 29 -5.01 10.39 -18.49
N ASP A 30 -5.89 10.02 -17.54
CA ASP A 30 -7.23 10.60 -17.42
C ASP A 30 -7.16 11.91 -16.61
N SER A 31 -7.58 13.01 -17.24
CA SER A 31 -7.58 14.36 -16.65
C SER A 31 -8.51 14.53 -15.45
N THR A 32 -9.41 13.58 -15.19
CA THR A 32 -10.24 13.56 -13.97
C THR A 32 -9.38 13.42 -12.71
N PHE A 33 -8.25 12.73 -12.84
CA PHE A 33 -7.24 12.63 -11.79
C PHE A 33 -6.27 13.80 -11.94
N ARG A 34 -6.34 14.75 -11.00
CA ARG A 34 -5.44 15.91 -11.01
C ARG A 34 -4.00 15.45 -10.72
N PRO A 35 -2.99 16.13 -11.28
CA PRO A 35 -1.62 15.84 -10.91
C PRO A 35 -1.36 16.06 -9.40
N LEU A 36 -0.61 15.14 -8.80
CA LEU A 36 -0.10 15.24 -7.42
C LEU A 36 1.36 15.73 -7.45
N GLN A 37 1.90 16.15 -6.31
CA GLN A 37 3.29 16.63 -6.22
C GLN A 37 4.16 15.70 -5.38
N SER A 38 3.61 15.11 -4.32
CA SER A 38 4.40 14.38 -3.33
C SER A 38 4.34 12.85 -3.44
N ALA A 39 3.40 12.25 -4.16
CA ALA A 39 3.21 10.79 -4.14
C ALA A 39 4.46 10.00 -4.58
N GLU A 40 5.16 10.49 -5.61
CA GLU A 40 6.44 9.90 -6.04
C GLU A 40 7.57 10.17 -5.04
N ASN A 41 7.62 11.35 -4.42
CA ASN A 41 8.65 11.61 -3.41
C ASN A 41 8.44 10.76 -2.15
N ASP A 42 7.18 10.59 -1.74
CA ASP A 42 6.74 9.80 -0.59
C ASP A 42 7.12 8.33 -0.74
N ALA A 43 6.76 7.73 -1.87
CA ALA A 43 7.13 6.35 -2.20
C ALA A 43 8.66 6.18 -2.24
N ARG A 44 9.39 7.13 -2.83
CA ARG A 44 10.85 7.04 -2.92
C ARG A 44 11.51 7.16 -1.54
N ALA A 45 11.07 8.11 -0.71
CA ALA A 45 11.60 8.33 0.62
C ALA A 45 11.36 7.11 1.51
N LEU A 46 10.16 6.53 1.46
CA LEU A 46 9.84 5.32 2.22
C LEU A 46 10.69 4.13 1.76
N ALA A 47 10.80 3.89 0.45
CA ALA A 47 11.61 2.79 -0.08
C ALA A 47 13.09 2.92 0.33
N GLN A 48 13.65 4.14 0.26
CA GLN A 48 15.01 4.44 0.70
C GLN A 48 15.19 4.22 2.21
N TRP A 49 14.22 4.64 3.03
CA TRP A 49 14.27 4.46 4.47
C TRP A 49 14.18 2.97 4.88
N LEU A 50 13.33 2.18 4.20
CA LEU A 50 13.16 0.75 4.47
C LEU A 50 14.49 -0.01 4.32
N VAL A 51 15.25 0.27 3.27
CA VAL A 51 16.53 -0.42 2.99
C VAL A 51 17.74 0.21 3.70
N ASN A 52 17.56 1.34 4.40
CA ASN A 52 18.65 2.02 5.07
C ASN A 52 19.05 1.27 6.35
N ASN A 53 20.36 1.11 6.57
CA ASN A 53 20.92 0.50 7.78
C ASN A 53 20.59 1.26 9.08
N LYS A 54 20.30 2.55 9.00
CA LYS A 54 19.83 3.38 10.14
C LYS A 54 18.30 3.51 10.20
N GLY A 55 17.59 2.95 9.21
CA GLY A 55 16.13 2.91 9.14
C GLY A 55 15.61 1.49 9.31
N GLY A 56 14.83 1.01 8.32
CA GLY A 56 14.16 -0.28 8.39
C GLY A 56 15.09 -1.50 8.34
N LYS A 57 16.31 -1.38 7.79
CA LYS A 57 17.27 -2.49 7.58
C LYS A 57 16.72 -3.65 6.75
N TRP A 58 15.81 -3.39 5.82
CA TRP A 58 15.26 -4.40 4.92
C TRP A 58 16.27 -4.74 3.83
N SER A 59 16.22 -5.98 3.35
CA SER A 59 17.03 -6.45 2.24
C SER A 59 16.64 -5.69 0.96
N PRO A 60 17.57 -4.99 0.28
CA PRO A 60 17.24 -4.23 -0.94
C PRO A 60 16.54 -5.05 -2.05
N PRO A 61 16.91 -6.32 -2.32
CA PRO A 61 16.19 -7.18 -3.27
C PRO A 61 14.73 -7.50 -2.90
N ASP A 62 14.33 -7.25 -1.66
CA ASP A 62 12.97 -7.50 -1.18
C ASP A 62 12.09 -6.25 -1.17
N VAL A 63 12.63 -5.08 -1.52
CA VAL A 63 11.87 -3.82 -1.64
C VAL A 63 11.78 -3.40 -3.11
N GLN A 64 10.58 -3.39 -3.66
CA GLN A 64 10.29 -2.94 -5.01
C GLN A 64 9.61 -1.58 -4.99
N LEU A 65 10.18 -0.63 -5.75
CA LEU A 65 9.65 0.72 -5.92
C LEU A 65 9.12 0.87 -7.35
N VAL A 66 7.85 1.23 -7.49
CA VAL A 66 7.21 1.50 -8.80
C VAL A 66 6.65 2.91 -8.80
N GLN A 67 7.07 3.75 -9.77
CA GLN A 67 6.72 5.16 -9.77
C GLN A 67 6.26 5.71 -11.12
N GLY A 68 5.49 6.80 -11.05
CA GLY A 68 5.11 7.62 -12.21
C GLY A 68 4.45 6.81 -13.32
N GLN A 69 4.93 6.99 -14.55
CA GLN A 69 4.38 6.31 -15.74
C GLN A 69 4.48 4.78 -15.70
N HIS A 70 5.38 4.21 -14.88
CA HIS A 70 5.54 2.77 -14.76
C HIS A 70 4.48 2.15 -13.86
N ALA A 71 3.84 2.94 -12.99
CA ALA A 71 2.79 2.46 -12.10
C ALA A 71 1.48 2.29 -12.86
N THR A 72 1.44 1.27 -13.72
CA THR A 72 0.30 0.83 -14.52
C THR A 72 -0.48 -0.25 -13.79
N ARG A 73 -1.77 -0.40 -14.12
CA ARG A 73 -2.64 -1.42 -13.53
C ARG A 73 -2.05 -2.82 -13.63
N GLU A 74 -1.55 -3.17 -14.81
CA GLU A 74 -1.05 -4.50 -15.17
C GLU A 74 0.22 -4.84 -14.41
N LEU A 75 1.18 -3.90 -14.36
CA LEU A 75 2.43 -4.12 -13.63
C LEU A 75 2.14 -4.28 -12.13
N ILE A 76 1.35 -3.38 -11.54
CA ILE A 76 1.07 -3.44 -10.11
C ILE A 76 0.31 -4.71 -9.74
N GLU A 77 -0.68 -5.13 -10.54
CA GLU A 77 -1.37 -6.40 -10.31
C GLU A 77 -0.42 -7.58 -10.33
N SER A 78 0.42 -7.66 -11.37
CA SER A 78 1.38 -8.74 -11.52
C SER A 78 2.34 -8.80 -10.33
N LEU A 79 2.79 -7.65 -9.83
CA LEU A 79 3.70 -7.59 -8.68
C LEU A 79 3.00 -8.00 -7.38
N ILE A 80 1.76 -7.56 -7.16
CA ILE A 80 0.95 -7.99 -6.00
C ILE A 80 0.77 -9.51 -6.03
N THR A 81 0.33 -10.07 -7.15
CA THR A 81 0.19 -11.53 -7.30
C THR A 81 1.51 -12.25 -7.07
N GLN A 82 2.60 -11.79 -7.68
CA GLN A 82 3.92 -12.38 -7.49
C GLN A 82 4.37 -12.34 -6.03
N ILE A 83 4.22 -11.21 -5.35
CA ILE A 83 4.68 -11.04 -3.97
C ILE A 83 3.80 -11.83 -3.01
N CYS A 84 2.49 -11.63 -3.07
CA CYS A 84 1.56 -12.18 -2.09
C CYS A 84 1.31 -13.68 -2.27
N LEU A 85 1.32 -14.20 -3.50
CA LEU A 85 0.94 -15.59 -3.76
C LEU A 85 2.11 -16.51 -4.08
N HIS A 86 3.19 -15.98 -4.65
CA HIS A 86 4.28 -16.81 -5.15
C HIS A 86 5.58 -16.65 -4.36
N LYS A 87 5.93 -15.43 -3.94
CA LYS A 87 7.20 -15.15 -3.26
C LYS A 87 7.10 -15.28 -1.75
N ALA A 88 5.98 -14.88 -1.15
CA ALA A 88 5.79 -14.88 0.29
C ALA A 88 5.62 -16.30 0.84
N GLU A 89 6.34 -16.57 1.92
CA GLU A 89 6.29 -17.83 2.65
C GLU A 89 5.78 -17.60 4.08
N GLU A 90 5.56 -18.70 4.79
CA GLU A 90 5.20 -18.63 6.20
C GLU A 90 6.31 -17.92 6.99
N GLY A 91 5.93 -17.02 7.89
CA GLY A 91 6.86 -16.16 8.62
C GLY A 91 7.17 -14.84 7.92
N ASP A 92 7.03 -14.73 6.60
CA ASP A 92 7.31 -13.48 5.89
C ASP A 92 6.28 -12.38 6.20
N SER A 93 6.73 -11.15 6.02
CA SER A 93 5.96 -9.93 6.29
C SER A 93 5.88 -9.09 5.03
N ILE A 94 4.68 -8.68 4.64
CA ILE A 94 4.46 -7.86 3.44
C ILE A 94 4.05 -6.45 3.84
N LEU A 95 4.71 -5.45 3.26
CA LEU A 95 4.26 -4.06 3.24
C LEU A 95 3.87 -3.65 1.83
N LEU A 96 2.62 -3.26 1.64
CA LEU A 96 2.12 -2.62 0.43
C LEU A 96 1.87 -1.15 0.75
N TYR A 97 2.67 -0.25 0.17
CA TYR A 97 2.46 1.18 0.29
C TYR A 97 2.00 1.75 -1.05
N PHE A 98 0.93 2.54 -1.02
CA PHE A 98 0.40 3.22 -2.19
C PHE A 98 0.18 4.69 -1.88
N ALA A 99 0.76 5.56 -2.69
CA ALA A 99 0.49 6.99 -2.72
C ALA A 99 -0.09 7.37 -4.08
N GLY A 100 -1.30 7.94 -4.09
CA GLY A 100 -1.99 8.25 -5.35
C GLY A 100 -3.46 8.52 -5.17
N HIS A 101 -4.19 8.47 -6.28
CA HIS A 101 -5.62 8.70 -6.28
C HIS A 101 -6.41 7.46 -5.88
N ALA A 102 -7.46 7.68 -5.08
CA ALA A 102 -8.46 6.67 -4.76
C ALA A 102 -9.86 7.28 -4.86
N PHE A 103 -10.85 6.45 -5.14
CA PHE A 103 -12.25 6.88 -5.22
C PHE A 103 -13.17 5.73 -4.83
N VAL A 104 -14.42 6.05 -4.51
CA VAL A 104 -15.47 5.04 -4.37
C VAL A 104 -16.42 5.18 -5.55
N ASP A 105 -16.67 4.07 -6.24
CA ASP A 105 -17.67 4.04 -7.29
C ASP A 105 -19.06 4.11 -6.64
N GLU A 106 -19.87 5.09 -7.05
CA GLU A 106 -21.18 5.33 -6.41
C GLU A 106 -22.18 4.20 -6.68
N ARG A 107 -22.03 3.49 -7.82
CA ARG A 107 -22.92 2.41 -8.25
C ARG A 107 -22.73 1.16 -7.41
N SER A 108 -21.48 0.76 -7.20
CA SER A 108 -21.12 -0.44 -6.43
C SER A 108 -20.91 -0.16 -4.94
N GLY A 109 -20.55 1.08 -4.58
CA GLY A 109 -20.12 1.43 -3.24
C GLY A 109 -18.70 0.96 -2.89
N GLU A 110 -17.97 0.42 -3.85
CA GLU A 110 -16.64 -0.15 -3.66
C GLU A 110 -15.52 0.88 -3.87
N GLY A 111 -14.44 0.72 -3.11
CA GLY A 111 -13.25 1.55 -3.19
C GLY A 111 -12.26 1.07 -4.26
N TYR A 112 -11.66 2.02 -4.96
CA TYR A 112 -10.71 1.79 -6.04
C TYR A 112 -9.45 2.62 -5.86
N LEU A 113 -8.30 2.04 -6.20
CA LEU A 113 -7.04 2.76 -6.37
C LEU A 113 -6.77 2.98 -7.86
N ALA A 114 -6.43 4.22 -8.21
CA ALA A 114 -6.12 4.61 -9.59
C ALA A 114 -4.61 4.53 -9.85
N PHE A 115 -4.27 4.09 -11.06
CA PHE A 115 -2.92 4.02 -11.59
C PHE A 115 -2.73 5.00 -12.74
N ASN A 116 -1.51 5.11 -13.26
CA ASN A 116 -1.20 6.06 -14.32
C ASN A 116 -2.14 5.92 -15.54
N ASN A 117 -2.47 4.69 -15.94
CA ASN A 117 -3.32 4.37 -17.08
C ASN A 117 -4.81 4.16 -16.73
N SER A 118 -5.21 4.46 -15.49
CA SER A 118 -6.60 4.31 -15.07
C SER A 118 -7.51 5.39 -15.66
N ARG A 119 -8.76 5.01 -15.91
CA ARG A 119 -9.84 5.86 -16.40
C ARG A 119 -10.94 5.92 -15.35
N TYR A 120 -11.35 7.12 -14.92
CA TYR A 120 -12.34 7.30 -13.87
C TYR A 120 -13.71 6.72 -14.24
N GLN A 121 -14.08 6.83 -15.52
CA GLN A 121 -15.36 6.29 -16.02
C GLN A 121 -15.34 4.76 -16.23
N ASP A 122 -14.17 4.14 -16.18
CA ASP A 122 -13.97 2.70 -16.36
C ASP A 122 -13.17 2.10 -15.19
N PRO A 123 -13.85 1.79 -14.06
CA PRO A 123 -13.20 1.23 -12.87
C PRO A 123 -12.47 -0.10 -13.09
N SER A 124 -12.69 -0.80 -14.21
CA SER A 124 -11.95 -2.02 -14.55
C SER A 124 -10.46 -1.76 -14.77
N THR A 125 -10.10 -0.54 -15.15
CA THR A 125 -8.72 -0.07 -15.29
C THR A 125 -8.06 0.31 -13.97
N CYS A 126 -8.78 0.21 -12.85
CA CYS A 126 -8.32 0.50 -11.49
C CYS A 126 -8.15 -0.80 -10.68
N LEU A 127 -7.54 -0.72 -9.51
CA LEU A 127 -7.55 -1.83 -8.55
C LEU A 127 -8.77 -1.71 -7.64
N SER A 128 -9.69 -2.67 -7.72
CA SER A 128 -10.78 -2.82 -6.73
C SER A 128 -10.19 -3.27 -5.40
N LEU A 129 -10.41 -2.50 -4.33
CA LEU A 129 -9.98 -2.85 -2.99
C LEU A 129 -10.70 -4.09 -2.47
N HIS A 130 -11.95 -4.32 -2.85
CA HIS A 130 -12.67 -5.53 -2.47
C HIS A 130 -12.06 -6.78 -3.10
N SER A 131 -11.87 -6.78 -4.43
CA SER A 131 -11.26 -7.92 -5.12
C SER A 131 -9.81 -8.15 -4.68
N PHE A 132 -9.05 -7.07 -4.49
CA PHE A 132 -7.71 -7.11 -3.92
C PHE A 132 -7.71 -7.73 -2.52
N SER A 133 -8.57 -7.28 -1.62
CA SER A 133 -8.66 -7.81 -0.26
C SER A 133 -9.06 -9.27 -0.27
N GLN A 134 -10.06 -9.67 -1.06
CA GLN A 134 -10.42 -11.08 -1.18
C GLN A 134 -9.24 -11.92 -1.66
N HIS A 135 -8.53 -11.47 -2.69
CA HIS A 135 -7.44 -12.23 -3.28
C HIS A 135 -6.21 -12.31 -2.35
N VAL A 136 -5.74 -11.17 -1.86
CA VAL A 136 -4.51 -11.07 -1.06
C VAL A 136 -4.70 -11.58 0.37
N LEU A 137 -5.82 -11.26 1.01
CA LEU A 137 -6.00 -11.62 2.42
C LEU A 137 -6.26 -13.12 2.61
N THR A 138 -6.96 -13.75 1.66
CA THR A 138 -7.35 -15.16 1.79
C THR A 138 -6.30 -16.13 1.26
N GLN A 139 -5.49 -15.73 0.28
CA GLN A 139 -4.60 -16.66 -0.43
C GLN A 139 -3.11 -16.50 -0.08
N SER A 140 -2.71 -15.37 0.53
CA SER A 140 -1.30 -15.16 0.89
C SER A 140 -0.90 -15.98 2.11
N ARG A 141 0.28 -16.61 2.02
CA ARG A 141 0.90 -17.37 3.12
C ARG A 141 1.72 -16.51 4.08
N ALA A 142 1.85 -15.21 3.80
CA ALA A 142 2.58 -14.29 4.66
C ALA A 142 2.00 -14.30 6.08
N ALA A 143 2.88 -14.27 7.08
CA ALA A 143 2.49 -14.17 8.48
C ALA A 143 1.79 -12.85 8.77
N GLN A 144 2.25 -11.75 8.15
CA GLN A 144 1.65 -10.43 8.29
C GLN A 144 1.58 -9.68 6.96
N ILE A 145 0.50 -8.93 6.77
CA ILE A 145 0.33 -8.01 5.63
C ILE A 145 -0.13 -6.66 6.16
N LEU A 146 0.68 -5.64 5.92
CA LEU A 146 0.38 -4.25 6.19
C LEU A 146 0.17 -3.52 4.87
N CYS A 147 -1.02 -2.98 4.67
CA CYS A 147 -1.31 -2.09 3.55
C CYS A 147 -1.44 -0.66 4.07
N ILE A 148 -0.71 0.27 3.47
CA ILE A 148 -0.76 1.70 3.80
C ILE A 148 -1.16 2.46 2.53
N PHE A 149 -2.30 3.13 2.60
CA PHE A 149 -2.90 3.89 1.51
C PHE A 149 -2.82 5.39 1.83
N ASP A 150 -1.86 6.10 1.25
CA ASP A 150 -1.75 7.57 1.32
C ASP A 150 -2.52 8.18 0.14
N CYS A 151 -3.84 8.25 0.29
CA CYS A 151 -4.71 8.49 -0.84
C CYS A 151 -5.23 9.93 -0.92
N PHE A 152 -5.18 10.47 -2.12
CA PHE A 152 -5.96 11.62 -2.55
C PHE A 152 -7.32 11.17 -3.08
N GLN A 153 -8.39 11.63 -2.43
CA GLN A 153 -9.73 11.18 -2.77
C GLN A 153 -10.31 11.97 -3.95
N THR A 154 -10.78 11.25 -4.97
CA THR A 154 -11.41 11.81 -6.17
C THR A 154 -12.89 11.44 -6.24
N GLY A 155 -13.75 12.38 -6.63
CA GLY A 155 -15.15 12.13 -6.95
C GLY A 155 -16.16 13.00 -6.19
N PRO A 156 -17.44 12.99 -6.59
CA PRO A 156 -18.48 13.88 -6.07
C PRO A 156 -18.70 13.70 -4.57
N VAL A 157 -18.75 12.46 -4.11
CA VAL A 157 -18.93 12.09 -2.69
C VAL A 157 -17.87 12.72 -1.77
N TRP A 158 -16.66 12.99 -2.28
CA TRP A 158 -15.57 13.62 -1.51
C TRP A 158 -15.34 15.10 -1.82
N ASN A 159 -15.99 15.61 -2.88
CA ASN A 159 -16.04 17.02 -3.20
C ASN A 159 -17.19 17.75 -2.49
N MET A 160 -18.12 17.03 -1.87
CA MET A 160 -19.13 17.64 -1.00
C MET A 160 -18.47 18.24 0.24
N ARG A 161 -18.85 19.47 0.59
CA ARG A 161 -18.42 20.11 1.83
C ARG A 161 -18.89 19.25 3.00
N ARG A 162 -17.95 18.62 3.71
CA ARG A 162 -18.25 17.82 4.89
C ARG A 162 -19.06 18.68 5.87
N THR A 163 -20.31 18.31 6.11
CA THR A 163 -21.18 18.95 7.10
C THR A 163 -20.89 18.45 8.52
N SER A 164 -20.26 17.28 8.62
CA SER A 164 -19.80 16.64 9.85
C SER A 164 -18.46 15.94 9.63
N PRO A 165 -17.59 15.83 10.64
CA PRO A 165 -16.39 14.98 10.59
C PRO A 165 -16.71 13.49 10.36
N TYR A 166 -17.99 13.08 10.51
CA TYR A 166 -18.47 11.72 10.25
C TYR A 166 -19.08 11.52 8.85
N ASP A 167 -19.22 12.57 8.03
CA ASP A 167 -19.77 12.50 6.66
C ASP A 167 -18.74 12.01 5.64
N SER A 168 -18.01 10.95 5.96
CA SER A 168 -17.10 10.29 5.02
C SER A 168 -17.61 8.88 4.76
N LYS A 169 -17.96 8.59 3.50
CA LYS A 169 -18.02 7.21 3.06
C LYS A 169 -16.61 6.62 3.23
N PRO A 170 -16.41 5.45 3.84
CA PRO A 170 -15.07 4.90 4.00
C PRO A 170 -14.55 4.40 2.64
N LEU A 171 -13.25 4.53 2.41
CA LEU A 171 -12.60 3.93 1.23
C LEU A 171 -12.69 2.40 1.25
N LEU A 172 -12.63 1.82 2.46
CA LEU A 172 -12.83 0.40 2.69
C LEU A 172 -14.31 0.14 2.95
N GLY A 173 -14.97 -0.56 2.02
CA GLY A 173 -16.35 -1.00 2.18
C GLY A 173 -16.52 -2.01 3.32
N SER A 174 -17.76 -2.24 3.75
CA SER A 174 -18.09 -3.20 4.82
C SER A 174 -17.59 -4.62 4.53
N ALA A 175 -17.58 -5.05 3.26
CA ALA A 175 -17.05 -6.33 2.86
C ALA A 175 -15.55 -6.47 3.16
N VAL A 176 -14.76 -5.43 2.86
CA VAL A 176 -13.31 -5.41 3.17
C VAL A 176 -13.09 -5.43 4.69
N LEU A 177 -13.89 -4.66 5.45
CA LEU A 177 -13.81 -4.66 6.90
C LEU A 177 -14.12 -6.05 7.50
N GLY A 178 -15.14 -6.74 6.99
CA GLY A 178 -15.47 -8.10 7.42
C GLY A 178 -14.34 -9.10 7.14
N LEU A 179 -13.67 -8.98 5.99
CA LEU A 179 -12.48 -9.79 5.67
C LEU A 179 -11.35 -9.53 6.66
N LEU A 180 -11.03 -8.26 6.95
CA LEU A 180 -9.97 -7.90 7.89
C LEU A 180 -10.26 -8.38 9.33
N GLN A 181 -11.53 -8.42 9.74
CA GLN A 181 -11.94 -8.99 11.02
C GLN A 181 -11.79 -10.52 11.07
N THR A 182 -11.87 -11.19 9.92
CA THR A 182 -11.78 -12.65 9.81
C THR A 182 -10.33 -13.13 9.75
N PHE A 183 -9.45 -12.37 9.10
CA PHE A 183 -8.04 -12.76 8.89
C PHE A 183 -7.10 -11.99 9.82
N PRO A 184 -6.54 -12.61 10.87
CA PRO A 184 -5.61 -11.95 11.78
C PRO A 184 -4.32 -11.53 11.05
N ASN A 185 -3.60 -10.55 11.63
CA ASN A 185 -2.34 -10.02 11.10
C ASN A 185 -2.45 -9.44 9.69
N ARG A 186 -3.63 -8.92 9.35
CA ARG A 186 -3.89 -8.15 8.13
C ARG A 186 -4.34 -6.75 8.56
N LEU A 187 -3.53 -5.74 8.30
CA LEU A 187 -3.80 -4.36 8.74
C LEU A 187 -3.82 -3.41 7.55
N PHE A 188 -4.91 -2.67 7.40
CA PHE A 188 -5.05 -1.64 6.38
C PHE A 188 -5.11 -0.28 7.07
N LEU A 189 -4.18 0.60 6.72
CA LEU A 189 -4.13 1.99 7.16
C LEU A 189 -4.40 2.89 5.96
N SER A 190 -5.32 3.84 6.10
CA SER A 190 -5.61 4.81 5.03
C SER A 190 -5.52 6.22 5.59
N SER A 191 -4.74 7.06 4.92
CA SER A 191 -4.84 8.51 5.04
C SER A 191 -5.78 9.02 3.96
N CYS A 192 -6.70 9.89 4.35
CA CYS A 192 -7.72 10.46 3.48
C CYS A 192 -7.46 11.96 3.39
N ARG A 193 -6.58 12.37 2.46
CA ARG A 193 -6.40 13.79 2.15
C ARG A 193 -7.61 14.23 1.34
N GLY A 194 -8.57 14.88 2.00
CA GLY A 194 -9.73 15.48 1.35
C GLY A 194 -9.32 16.63 0.43
N ASN A 195 -10.28 17.33 -0.18
CA ASN A 195 -10.06 18.50 -1.04
C ASN A 195 -9.51 19.73 -0.29
N GLU A 196 -8.76 19.52 0.79
CA GLU A 196 -8.05 20.56 1.51
C GLU A 196 -7.13 21.26 0.52
N GLN A 197 -7.39 22.54 0.31
CA GLN A 197 -6.48 23.50 -0.32
C GLN A 197 -5.16 23.67 0.46
N ALA A 198 -4.83 22.73 1.34
CA ALA A 198 -3.49 22.59 1.87
C ALA A 198 -2.60 22.25 0.67
N ARG A 199 -1.93 23.28 0.14
CA ARG A 199 -0.70 23.08 -0.64
C ARG A 199 0.11 22.03 0.10
N GLU A 200 0.70 21.08 -0.63
CA GLU A 200 1.74 20.22 -0.10
C GLU A 200 2.99 21.07 0.17
N THR A 201 2.89 22.07 1.05
CA THR A 201 4.01 22.79 1.63
C THR A 201 4.50 21.96 2.79
N SER A 202 5.17 20.84 2.48
CA SER A 202 6.15 20.30 3.39
C SER A 202 7.49 20.93 3.04
N GLU A 203 8.21 21.44 4.04
CA GLU A 203 9.53 22.05 3.86
C GLU A 203 10.57 21.11 3.22
N HIS A 204 10.24 19.82 3.11
CA HIS A 204 11.10 18.75 2.60
C HIS A 204 10.53 17.99 1.38
N GLY A 205 9.36 18.38 0.86
CA GLY A 205 8.74 17.72 -0.31
C GLY A 205 8.24 16.27 -0.07
N ILE A 206 8.09 15.87 1.19
CA ILE A 206 7.52 14.59 1.65
C ILE A 206 6.19 14.86 2.35
N GLY A 207 5.16 14.08 2.09
CA GLY A 207 3.85 14.16 2.69
C GLY A 207 3.82 13.80 4.18
N PRO A 208 2.83 14.33 4.93
CA PRO A 208 2.75 14.22 6.38
C PRO A 208 2.65 12.78 6.90
N LEU A 209 2.03 11.86 6.15
CA LEU A 209 1.92 10.46 6.55
C LEU A 209 3.29 9.77 6.53
N VAL A 210 4.02 9.86 5.42
CA VAL A 210 5.35 9.26 5.30
C VAL A 210 6.33 9.90 6.27
N HIS A 211 6.28 11.22 6.44
CA HIS A 211 7.06 11.89 7.46
C HIS A 211 6.77 11.33 8.87
N SER A 212 5.50 11.16 9.23
CA SER A 212 5.09 10.59 10.53
C SER A 212 5.50 9.13 10.68
N ILE A 213 5.44 8.33 9.62
CA ILE A 213 5.90 6.93 9.63
C ILE A 213 7.42 6.88 9.87
N ILE A 214 8.20 7.66 9.12
CA ILE A 214 9.65 7.69 9.23
C ILE A 214 10.07 8.20 10.61
N MET A 215 9.45 9.27 11.10
CA MET A 215 9.75 9.83 12.43
C MET A 215 9.23 8.98 13.57
N GLY A 216 8.08 8.33 13.43
CA GLY A 216 7.53 7.43 14.45
C GLY A 216 8.33 6.14 14.57
N LEU A 217 8.80 5.59 13.45
CA LEU A 217 9.61 4.37 13.42
C LEU A 217 11.11 4.64 13.63
N GLY A 218 11.58 5.87 13.37
CA GLY A 218 12.97 6.29 13.55
C GLY A 218 13.25 7.14 14.80
N GLY A 219 12.20 7.64 15.46
CA GLY A 219 12.27 8.40 16.71
C GLY A 219 12.39 7.50 17.94
N PRO A 220 12.48 8.07 19.16
CA PRO A 220 12.68 7.33 20.40
C PRO A 220 11.41 6.57 20.86
N ALA A 221 10.75 5.84 19.96
CA ALA A 221 9.81 4.77 20.31
C ALA A 221 10.55 3.49 20.76
N VAL A 222 11.90 3.52 20.73
CA VAL A 222 12.79 2.52 21.33
C VAL A 222 13.46 3.16 22.56
N ASP A 223 12.66 3.65 23.50
CA ASP A 223 13.14 3.93 24.85
C ASP A 223 12.38 3.03 25.85
N PRO A 224 13.02 1.99 26.41
CA PRO A 224 12.42 1.17 27.45
C PRO A 224 12.23 1.92 28.78
N THR A 225 12.55 3.21 28.87
CA THR A 225 12.41 4.00 30.11
C THR A 225 11.16 4.86 30.23
N THR A 226 10.29 4.91 29.21
CA THR A 226 8.94 5.47 29.35
C THR A 226 7.91 4.36 29.43
N GLY A 227 7.85 3.70 30.59
CA GLY A 227 6.72 2.92 31.07
C GLY A 227 5.74 3.77 31.88
#